data_AF-A0A957K189-F1
#
_entry.id   AF-A0A957K189-F1
#
_cell.length_a   1.000
_cell.length_b   1.000
_cell.length_c   1.000
_cell.angle_alpha   90.00
_cell.angle_beta   90.00
_cell.angle_gamma   90.00
#
_symmetry.space_group_name_H-M   'P 1'
#
loop_
_entity.id
_entity.type
_entity.pdbx_description
1 polymer ?
#
loop_
_entity_poly.entity_id
_entity_poly.type
_entity_poly.pdbx_seq_one_letter_code
_entity_poly.pdbx_strand_id
1 'polypeptide(L)'
;TLTFNLSLPWGPFLATLAQSWGSTFDMEWAVANGAWDGSCETWQNYYAPGSENDELSSIINGTGPYMLDHWTPGEEYVLTANPNYWRTEPIWEGGPSGEARIKTVIVQSVSEWGTRFAALQAGDAETVSVPSANETQVDPLVGEFCDWQTLECTPNDANPNGQLRKWDLLPSVSRDDVFMVFDIATDENGNNPYIGSGQLDGNGIPANFFSDIHVRKAMNYCFDYDLFNEEVYLGKGVRNNGPIILGMLGYNPDGAMYEYDLDACADEFAQAWDGVLPETGFRFQIAFNTGSTSRQSVGEIFQANLASVNELYQVEIVGLPWPTFLRAFRARQIPVIVSGWIEDIHDPHNWAQPFTVGTYAGRQALPQDLVDQFQELVTAGVLAASPSEREQIYFQLQQLHHDEAIQVTLLQRTSYRFEQRWMQDWFFRVGQFGSYYYAYGLAGGE
;
A
#
# COMPACT_ATOMS: atom_id res chain seq x y z
N THR A 1 -3.94 29.02 21.12
CA THR A 1 -5.02 28.66 20.19
C THR A 1 -4.53 28.82 18.78
N LEU A 2 -4.65 27.79 17.96
CA LEU A 2 -4.31 27.79 16.53
C LEU A 2 -5.62 27.77 15.71
N THR A 3 -5.67 28.50 14.60
CA THR A 3 -6.82 28.50 13.69
C THR A 3 -6.35 28.19 12.29
N PHE A 4 -6.86 27.11 11.71
CA PHE A 4 -6.64 26.76 10.32
C PHE A 4 -7.77 27.32 9.46
N ASN A 5 -7.42 28.16 8.48
CA ASN A 5 -8.36 28.69 7.50
C ASN A 5 -8.17 27.93 6.19
N LEU A 6 -9.09 27.00 5.90
CA LEU A 6 -9.07 26.24 4.65
C LEU A 6 -9.74 27.05 3.54
N SER A 7 -9.22 26.97 2.32
CA SER A 7 -9.79 27.64 1.14
C SER A 7 -11.14 27.03 0.72
N LEU A 8 -11.37 25.76 1.07
CA LEU A 8 -12.64 25.05 0.92
C LEU A 8 -12.85 24.09 2.11
N PRO A 9 -14.11 23.70 2.40
CA PRO A 9 -14.37 22.60 3.33
C PRO A 9 -13.64 21.32 2.88
N TRP A 10 -12.87 20.69 3.76
CA TRP A 10 -12.11 19.48 3.45
C TRP A 10 -12.37 18.41 4.50
N GLY A 11 -13.25 17.45 4.18
CA GLY A 11 -13.62 16.34 5.07
C GLY A 11 -12.44 15.59 5.71
N PRO A 12 -11.36 15.24 4.95
CA PRO A 12 -10.21 14.52 5.48
C PRO A 12 -9.28 15.33 6.43
N PHE A 13 -9.56 16.60 6.70
CA PHE A 13 -8.64 17.49 7.44
C PHE A 13 -8.22 16.95 8.81
N LEU A 14 -9.19 16.55 9.64
CA LEU A 14 -8.90 16.05 10.98
C LEU A 14 -8.18 14.70 10.95
N ALA A 15 -8.56 13.82 10.03
CA ALA A 15 -7.88 12.53 9.85
C ALA A 15 -6.42 12.71 9.43
N THR A 16 -6.14 13.73 8.60
CA THR A 16 -4.77 14.09 8.20
C THR A 16 -3.93 14.55 9.38
N LEU A 17 -4.49 15.42 10.22
CA LEU A 17 -3.79 15.91 11.42
C LEU A 17 -3.58 14.81 12.48
N ALA A 18 -4.41 13.76 12.47
CA ALA A 18 -4.29 12.64 13.40
C ALA A 18 -3.20 11.63 13.03
N GLN A 19 -2.62 11.74 11.82
CA GLN A 19 -1.57 10.86 11.31
C GLN A 19 -0.16 11.38 11.62
N SER A 20 0.87 10.60 11.28
CA SER A 20 2.28 10.96 11.51
C SER A 20 2.66 12.32 10.91
N TRP A 21 2.03 12.72 9.80
CA TRP A 21 2.20 14.01 9.15
C TRP A 21 1.74 15.20 10.01
N GLY A 22 0.84 14.98 10.97
CA GLY A 22 0.37 15.98 11.93
C GLY A 22 1.19 16.04 13.22
N SER A 23 2.34 15.35 13.26
CA SER A 23 3.25 15.39 14.42
C SER A 23 3.75 16.80 14.68
N THR A 24 3.97 17.12 15.95
CA THR A 24 4.42 18.44 16.40
C THR A 24 5.83 18.38 16.98
N PHE A 25 6.60 19.43 16.71
CA PHE A 25 7.97 19.60 17.18
C PHE A 25 8.10 20.92 17.95
N ASP A 26 9.12 21.00 18.80
CA ASP A 26 9.52 22.27 19.40
C ASP A 26 10.13 23.20 18.32
N MET A 27 9.53 24.37 18.12
CA MET A 27 9.93 25.30 17.07
C MET A 27 11.34 25.86 17.32
N GLU A 28 11.69 26.20 18.56
CA GLU A 28 13.00 26.77 18.89
C GLU A 28 14.12 25.77 18.59
N TRP A 29 13.92 24.51 18.97
CA TRP A 29 14.82 23.41 18.66
C TRP A 29 14.91 23.14 17.16
N ALA A 30 13.77 23.09 16.44
CA ALA A 30 13.76 22.81 15.01
C ALA A 30 14.55 23.88 14.24
N VAL A 31 14.33 25.16 14.54
CA VAL A 31 15.05 26.29 13.94
C VAL A 31 16.54 26.25 14.29
N ALA A 32 16.89 25.95 15.53
CA ALA A 32 18.28 25.81 15.94
C ALA A 32 19.03 24.68 15.20
N ASN A 33 18.30 23.71 14.66
CA ASN A 33 18.84 22.60 13.86
C ASN A 33 18.58 22.76 12.35
N GLY A 34 18.30 23.99 11.88
CA GLY A 34 18.25 24.29 10.44
C GLY A 34 16.90 24.06 9.76
N ALA A 35 15.82 23.85 10.52
CA ALA A 35 14.47 23.84 9.96
C ALA A 35 13.96 25.26 9.65
N TRP A 36 12.77 25.32 9.05
CA TRP A 36 12.10 26.58 8.71
C TRP A 36 11.87 27.48 9.93
N ASP A 37 12.24 28.75 9.81
CA ASP A 37 12.11 29.79 10.85
C ASP A 37 10.67 30.28 11.10
N GLY A 38 9.68 29.71 10.42
CA GLY A 38 8.27 30.11 10.52
C GLY A 38 7.91 31.38 9.74
N SER A 39 8.85 31.97 8.98
CA SER A 39 8.59 33.16 8.18
C SER A 39 7.92 32.85 6.85
N CYS A 40 6.85 33.60 6.52
CA CYS A 40 6.20 33.53 5.20
C CYS A 40 7.13 33.97 4.05
N GLU A 41 8.26 34.61 4.33
CA GLU A 41 9.22 35.05 3.31
C GLU A 41 10.23 33.95 2.93
N THR A 42 10.38 32.92 3.76
CA THR A 42 11.45 31.92 3.67
C THR A 42 10.95 30.50 3.45
N TRP A 43 9.65 30.22 3.62
CA TRP A 43 9.10 28.86 3.59
C TRP A 43 9.44 28.09 2.31
N GLN A 44 9.57 28.77 1.17
CA GLN A 44 9.91 28.17 -0.12
C GLN A 44 11.28 27.49 -0.10
N ASN A 45 12.21 27.94 0.75
CA ASN A 45 13.53 27.32 0.91
C ASN A 45 13.46 25.97 1.64
N TYR A 46 12.33 25.69 2.30
CA TYR A 46 12.08 24.50 3.11
C TYR A 46 10.91 23.68 2.57
N TYR A 47 10.43 24.02 1.37
CA TYR A 47 9.31 23.32 0.77
C TYR A 47 9.78 22.03 0.08
N ALA A 48 9.22 20.90 0.52
CA ALA A 48 9.47 19.58 -0.04
C ALA A 48 10.96 19.24 -0.25
N PRO A 49 11.85 19.50 0.73
CA PRO A 49 13.20 18.96 0.64
C PRO A 49 13.10 17.44 0.56
N GLY A 50 13.90 16.81 -0.32
CA GLY A 50 14.11 15.36 -0.22
C GLY A 50 14.61 15.01 1.18
N SER A 51 14.24 13.86 1.73
CA SER A 51 14.62 13.48 3.11
C SER A 51 16.15 13.53 3.32
N GLU A 52 16.93 13.22 2.29
CA GLU A 52 18.39 13.33 2.31
C GLU A 52 18.92 14.77 2.46
N ASN A 53 18.07 15.77 2.27
CA ASN A 53 18.38 17.20 2.39
C ASN A 53 17.66 17.88 3.57
N ASP A 54 16.91 17.12 4.37
CA ASP A 54 16.28 17.62 5.58
C ASP A 54 17.21 17.37 6.77
N GLU A 55 17.64 18.46 7.41
CA GLU A 55 18.53 18.45 8.58
C GLU A 55 17.91 17.71 9.77
N LEU A 56 16.57 17.62 9.82
CA LEU A 56 15.86 16.90 10.88
C LEU A 56 15.74 15.40 10.63
N SER A 57 16.12 14.87 9.46
CA SER A 57 15.89 13.45 9.13
C SER A 57 16.53 12.46 10.10
N SER A 58 17.64 12.84 10.76
CA SER A 58 18.37 11.96 11.69
C SER A 58 18.20 12.28 13.17
N ILE A 59 17.45 13.34 13.49
CA ILE A 59 17.29 13.84 14.87
C ILE A 59 15.82 14.16 15.13
N ILE A 60 15.37 13.99 16.38
CA ILE A 60 13.97 14.26 16.70
C ILE A 60 13.82 14.80 18.12
N ASN A 61 12.92 15.77 18.28
CA ASN A 61 12.53 16.32 19.57
C ASN A 61 11.00 16.46 19.62
N GLY A 62 10.35 15.35 19.96
CA GLY A 62 8.90 15.26 20.08
C GLY A 62 8.43 15.22 21.54
N THR A 63 7.11 15.34 21.74
CA THR A 63 6.47 15.28 23.07
C THR A 63 5.85 13.92 23.38
N GLY A 64 6.30 12.88 22.68
CA GLY A 64 5.73 11.53 22.75
C GLY A 64 6.09 10.76 24.02
N PRO A 65 5.52 9.56 24.20
CA PRO A 65 5.80 8.69 25.34
C PRO A 65 7.20 8.06 25.30
N TYR A 66 7.91 8.17 24.17
CA TYR A 66 9.29 7.74 24.00
C TYR A 66 10.14 8.85 23.39
N MET A 67 11.43 8.81 23.69
CA MET A 67 12.48 9.66 23.13
C MET A 67 13.40 8.79 22.27
N LEU A 68 13.92 9.34 21.17
CA LEU A 68 14.97 8.68 20.40
C LEU A 68 16.26 8.67 21.21
N ASP A 69 16.81 7.49 21.49
CA ASP A 69 18.15 7.35 22.09
C ASP A 69 19.21 7.46 20.99
N HIS A 70 19.12 6.60 19.97
CA HIS A 70 19.93 6.69 18.77
C HIS A 70 19.26 5.99 17.57
N TRP A 71 19.75 6.31 16.38
CA TRP A 71 19.42 5.66 15.13
C TRP A 71 20.69 5.38 14.34
N THR A 72 20.89 4.13 13.97
CA THR A 72 21.95 3.68 13.05
C THR A 72 21.29 3.29 11.73
N PRO A 73 21.40 4.13 10.68
CA PRO A 73 20.70 3.91 9.41
C PRO A 73 20.92 2.52 8.81
N GLY A 74 19.83 1.81 8.52
CA GLY A 74 19.87 0.47 7.95
C GLY A 74 20.14 -0.66 8.95
N GLU A 75 20.44 -0.34 10.22
CA GLU A 75 20.76 -1.31 11.26
C GLU A 75 19.69 -1.33 12.37
N GLU A 76 19.48 -0.23 13.09
CA GLU A 76 18.50 -0.18 14.18
C GLU A 76 18.12 1.24 14.59
N TYR A 77 16.99 1.39 15.28
CA TYR A 77 16.74 2.53 16.14
C TYR A 77 16.33 2.07 17.54
N VAL A 78 16.74 2.85 18.54
CA VAL A 78 16.45 2.59 19.95
C VAL A 78 15.70 3.79 20.53
N LEU A 79 14.60 3.49 21.22
CA LEU A 79 13.80 4.47 21.93
C LEU A 79 13.84 4.20 23.44
N THR A 80 13.83 5.26 24.23
CA THR A 80 13.73 5.20 25.70
C THR A 80 12.44 5.86 26.17
N ALA A 81 11.83 5.35 27.25
CA ALA A 81 10.62 5.93 27.81
C ALA A 81 10.84 7.40 28.20
N ASN A 82 9.88 8.26 27.89
CA ASN A 82 9.89 9.67 28.29
C ASN A 82 9.33 9.79 29.72
N PRO A 83 10.17 10.07 30.75
CA PRO A 83 9.70 10.18 32.13
C PRO A 83 8.80 11.41 32.35
N ASN A 84 8.82 12.37 31.42
CA ASN A 84 8.04 13.61 31.48
C ASN A 84 6.85 13.58 30.51
N TYR A 85 6.39 12.39 30.09
CA TYR A 85 5.24 12.31 29.20
C TYR A 85 3.99 12.90 29.87
N TRP A 86 3.38 13.87 29.19
CA TRP A 86 2.38 14.77 29.76
C TRP A 86 1.02 14.12 30.02
N ARG A 87 0.72 12.97 29.38
CA ARG A 87 -0.59 12.34 29.47
C ARG A 87 -0.70 11.56 30.78
N THR A 88 -1.38 12.14 31.76
CA THR A 88 -1.60 11.52 33.07
C THR A 88 -2.87 10.66 33.14
N GLU A 89 -3.81 10.85 32.21
CA GLU A 89 -5.08 10.13 32.15
C GLU A 89 -5.19 9.37 30.82
N PRO A 90 -5.76 8.16 30.82
CA PRO A 90 -5.91 7.38 29.60
C PRO A 90 -7.01 7.97 28.69
N ILE A 91 -6.84 7.82 27.38
CA ILE A 91 -7.82 8.32 26.39
C ILE A 91 -9.05 7.41 26.28
N TRP A 92 -8.92 6.14 26.69
CA TRP A 92 -9.99 5.15 26.72
C TRP A 92 -9.84 4.28 27.98
N GLU A 93 -10.90 3.56 28.33
CA GLU A 93 -10.89 2.62 29.46
C GLU A 93 -9.83 1.53 29.26
N GLY A 94 -8.94 1.36 30.24
CA GLY A 94 -7.82 0.41 30.15
C GLY A 94 -6.64 0.87 29.29
N GLY A 95 -6.68 2.07 28.71
CA GLY A 95 -5.56 2.62 27.94
C GLY A 95 -4.34 2.99 28.81
N PRO A 96 -3.15 3.15 28.21
CA PRO A 96 -1.96 3.58 28.92
C PRO A 96 -2.04 5.06 29.34
N SER A 97 -1.48 5.36 30.50
CA SER A 97 -1.32 6.71 31.05
C SER A 97 -0.03 6.80 31.87
N GLY A 98 0.51 8.01 32.03
CA GLY A 98 1.79 8.24 32.69
C GLY A 98 2.98 7.78 31.85
N GLU A 99 4.09 7.46 32.51
CA GLU A 99 5.29 6.97 31.85
C GLU A 99 5.05 5.63 31.14
N ALA A 100 5.70 5.41 30.00
CA ALA A 100 5.61 4.13 29.30
C ALA A 100 6.08 2.95 30.18
N ARG A 101 5.36 1.83 30.10
CA ARG A 101 5.69 0.60 30.84
C ARG A 101 6.97 -0.04 30.32
N ILE A 102 7.08 -0.18 29.00
CA ILE A 102 8.32 -0.62 28.34
C ILE A 102 9.33 0.53 28.41
N LYS A 103 10.51 0.27 28.97
CA LYS A 103 11.56 1.29 29.17
C LYS A 103 12.44 1.51 27.95
N THR A 104 12.67 0.44 27.19
CA THR A 104 13.51 0.47 25.99
C THR A 104 12.81 -0.28 24.87
N VAL A 105 12.70 0.36 23.71
CA VAL A 105 12.22 -0.25 22.48
C VAL A 105 13.39 -0.32 21.52
N ILE A 106 13.68 -1.51 20.99
CA ILE A 106 14.74 -1.74 20.02
C ILE A 106 14.08 -2.27 18.75
N VAL A 107 14.34 -1.62 17.62
CA VAL A 107 13.84 -2.07 16.31
C VAL A 107 15.02 -2.25 15.38
N GLN A 108 15.26 -3.51 15.01
CA GLN A 108 16.38 -3.90 14.17
C GLN A 108 15.94 -4.16 12.73
N SER A 109 16.75 -3.67 11.79
CA SER A 109 16.63 -3.90 10.36
C SER A 109 17.40 -5.16 10.00
N VAL A 110 16.68 -6.29 9.99
CA VAL A 110 17.24 -7.60 9.63
C VAL A 110 16.60 -8.06 8.32
N SER A 111 17.37 -8.03 7.22
CA SER A 111 16.85 -8.36 5.88
C SER A 111 16.60 -9.86 5.70
N GLU A 112 17.43 -10.72 6.29
CA GLU A 112 17.39 -12.17 6.12
C GLU A 112 16.31 -12.83 7.00
N TRP A 113 15.45 -13.65 6.38
CA TRP A 113 14.31 -14.27 7.06
C TRP A 113 14.72 -15.28 8.13
N GLY A 114 15.67 -16.17 7.84
CA GLY A 114 16.16 -17.18 8.79
C GLY A 114 16.68 -16.58 10.10
N THR A 115 17.32 -15.41 10.03
CA THR A 115 17.84 -14.66 11.17
C THR A 115 16.68 -14.09 12.01
N ARG A 116 15.66 -13.49 11.36
CA ARG A 116 14.44 -13.06 12.05
C ARG A 116 13.71 -14.24 12.69
N PHE A 117 13.59 -15.35 11.98
CA PHE A 117 12.93 -16.56 12.46
C PHE A 117 13.66 -17.16 13.67
N ALA A 118 14.99 -17.25 13.63
CA ALA A 118 15.80 -17.74 14.74
C ALA A 118 15.65 -16.85 16.00
N ALA A 119 15.64 -15.52 15.83
CA ALA A 119 15.41 -14.58 16.94
C ALA A 119 13.99 -14.75 17.55
N LEU A 120 12.97 -14.92 16.71
CA LEU A 120 11.60 -15.21 17.16
C LEU A 120 11.53 -16.58 17.88
N GLN A 121 12.23 -17.59 17.39
CA GLN A 121 12.30 -18.91 18.01
C GLN A 121 13.01 -18.88 19.36
N ALA A 122 14.08 -18.12 19.50
CA ALA A 122 14.85 -18.01 20.74
C ALA A 122 14.16 -17.15 21.81
N GLY A 123 13.20 -16.31 21.42
CA GLY A 123 12.61 -15.30 22.31
C GLY A 123 13.40 -13.99 22.36
N ASP A 124 14.44 -13.86 21.54
CA ASP A 124 15.26 -12.64 21.43
C ASP A 124 14.48 -11.48 20.79
N ALA A 125 13.44 -11.79 20.02
CA ALA A 125 12.51 -10.83 19.44
C ALA A 125 11.06 -11.10 19.88
N GLU A 126 10.34 -10.04 20.22
CA GLU A 126 8.91 -10.09 20.57
C GLU A 126 8.04 -10.44 19.34
N THR A 127 8.35 -9.81 18.20
CA THR A 127 7.70 -10.03 16.91
C THR A 127 8.73 -9.82 15.81
N VAL A 128 8.44 -10.33 14.62
CA VAL A 128 9.23 -10.06 13.41
C VAL A 128 8.31 -9.93 12.22
N SER A 129 8.78 -9.27 11.16
CA SER A 129 8.11 -9.34 9.86
C SER A 129 8.25 -10.75 9.26
N VAL A 130 7.13 -11.44 9.09
CA VAL A 130 7.05 -12.80 8.50
C VAL A 130 6.51 -12.70 7.06
N PRO A 131 7.32 -13.01 6.03
CA PRO A 131 6.83 -13.08 4.65
C PRO A 131 5.72 -14.13 4.50
N SER A 132 4.76 -13.91 3.59
CA SER A 132 3.60 -14.82 3.41
C SER A 132 4.02 -16.26 3.15
N ALA A 133 5.03 -16.44 2.28
CA ALA A 133 5.57 -17.74 1.92
C ALA A 133 6.18 -18.50 3.11
N ASN A 134 6.42 -17.82 4.23
CA ASN A 134 7.00 -18.39 5.44
C ASN A 134 6.02 -18.46 6.62
N GLU A 135 4.76 -18.08 6.44
CA GLU A 135 3.75 -18.13 7.50
C GLU A 135 3.62 -19.55 8.09
N THR A 136 3.52 -20.55 7.22
CA THR A 136 3.42 -21.97 7.58
C THR A 136 4.66 -22.52 8.30
N GLN A 137 5.81 -21.85 8.17
CA GLN A 137 7.03 -22.19 8.93
C GLN A 137 6.94 -21.76 10.40
N VAL A 138 6.14 -20.72 10.69
CA VAL A 138 5.96 -20.18 12.06
C VAL A 138 4.79 -20.85 12.78
N ASP A 139 3.76 -21.28 12.05
CA ASP A 139 2.56 -21.94 12.61
C ASP A 139 2.85 -23.06 13.64
N PRO A 140 3.87 -23.93 13.49
CA PRO A 140 4.19 -24.94 14.50
C PRO A 140 4.58 -24.38 15.88
N LEU A 141 4.96 -23.10 15.98
CA LEU A 141 5.34 -22.42 17.22
C LEU A 141 4.16 -21.75 17.94
N VAL A 142 2.98 -21.69 17.29
CA VAL A 142 1.81 -20.98 17.79
C VAL A 142 1.11 -21.79 18.89
N GLY A 143 0.97 -21.17 20.05
CA GLY A 143 0.28 -21.68 21.25
C GLY A 143 -1.17 -21.26 21.37
N GLU A 144 -1.53 -20.13 20.78
CA GLU A 144 -2.87 -19.57 20.84
C GLU A 144 -3.16 -18.66 19.63
N PHE A 145 -4.42 -18.61 19.23
CA PHE A 145 -4.94 -17.70 18.20
C PHE A 145 -5.80 -16.64 18.86
N CYS A 146 -5.64 -15.38 18.46
CA CYS A 146 -6.40 -14.28 19.03
C CYS A 146 -7.18 -13.52 17.98
N ASP A 147 -8.38 -13.12 18.36
CA ASP A 147 -9.25 -12.28 17.55
C ASP A 147 -8.96 -10.81 17.83
N TRP A 148 -8.65 -10.04 16.79
CA TRP A 148 -8.24 -8.64 16.94
C TRP A 148 -9.41 -7.70 17.29
N GLN A 149 -10.67 -8.13 17.13
CA GLN A 149 -11.86 -7.35 17.48
C GLN A 149 -12.25 -7.57 18.93
N THR A 150 -12.30 -8.83 19.37
CA THR A 150 -12.70 -9.18 20.75
C THR A 150 -11.53 -9.16 21.73
N LEU A 151 -10.29 -9.24 21.23
CA LEU A 151 -9.05 -9.42 21.99
C LEU A 151 -8.99 -10.73 22.77
N GLU A 152 -9.91 -11.67 22.48
CA GLU A 152 -9.93 -12.98 23.11
C GLU A 152 -8.99 -13.95 22.40
N CYS A 153 -8.29 -14.77 23.19
CA CYS A 153 -7.35 -15.76 22.71
C CYS A 153 -7.83 -17.17 23.03
N THR A 154 -7.78 -18.05 22.04
CA THR A 154 -8.10 -19.48 22.18
C THR A 154 -6.83 -20.33 22.06
N PRO A 155 -6.62 -21.34 22.92
CA PRO A 155 -5.48 -22.24 22.78
C PRO A 155 -5.46 -22.94 21.41
N ASN A 156 -4.28 -23.10 20.84
CA ASN A 156 -4.09 -23.92 19.65
C ASN A 156 -4.18 -25.40 20.02
N ASP A 157 -5.23 -26.10 19.59
CA ASP A 157 -5.44 -27.53 19.88
C ASP A 157 -4.26 -28.41 19.42
N ALA A 158 -3.57 -28.04 18.35
CA ALA A 158 -2.44 -28.80 17.82
C ALA A 158 -1.14 -28.60 18.63
N ASN A 159 -0.99 -27.45 19.29
CA ASN A 159 0.19 -27.14 20.09
C ASN A 159 -0.13 -26.09 21.18
N PRO A 160 -0.89 -26.41 22.24
CA PRO A 160 -1.32 -25.41 23.24
C PRO A 160 -0.14 -24.83 24.06
N ASN A 161 1.01 -25.51 24.04
CA ASN A 161 2.24 -25.09 24.70
C ASN A 161 3.17 -24.29 23.77
N GLY A 162 2.74 -23.96 22.55
CA GLY A 162 3.47 -23.09 21.66
C GLY A 162 3.79 -21.75 22.34
N GLN A 163 4.96 -21.20 22.02
CA GLN A 163 5.48 -19.99 22.65
C GLN A 163 4.89 -18.70 22.04
N LEU A 164 4.33 -18.80 20.83
CA LEU A 164 3.80 -17.65 20.10
C LEU A 164 2.29 -17.55 20.22
N ARG A 165 1.81 -16.33 20.09
CA ARG A 165 0.43 -15.97 19.80
C ARG A 165 0.35 -15.54 18.34
N LYS A 166 -0.74 -15.92 17.66
CA LYS A 166 -1.04 -15.43 16.30
C LYS A 166 -2.31 -14.58 16.29
N TRP A 167 -2.20 -13.38 15.77
CA TRP A 167 -3.33 -12.54 15.37
C TRP A 167 -3.48 -12.70 13.87
N ASP A 168 -4.59 -13.29 13.42
CA ASP A 168 -4.83 -13.59 12.00
C ASP A 168 -5.95 -12.72 11.43
N LEU A 169 -6.07 -12.69 10.11
CA LEU A 169 -7.11 -11.97 9.37
C LEU A 169 -7.26 -10.49 9.77
N LEU A 170 -6.14 -9.84 10.08
CA LEU A 170 -6.10 -8.42 10.39
C LEU A 170 -6.49 -7.63 9.13
N PRO A 171 -7.44 -6.66 9.20
CA PRO A 171 -7.75 -5.81 8.06
C PRO A 171 -6.50 -5.07 7.59
N SER A 172 -6.17 -5.16 6.30
CA SER A 172 -5.07 -4.39 5.74
C SER A 172 -5.58 -3.11 5.10
N VAL A 173 -4.76 -2.06 5.15
CA VAL A 173 -4.98 -0.80 4.45
C VAL A 173 -4.00 -0.63 3.29
N SER A 174 -3.60 -1.74 2.69
CA SER A 174 -2.70 -1.76 1.54
C SER A 174 -3.20 -2.67 0.45
N ARG A 175 -3.00 -2.28 -0.80
CA ARG A 175 -3.29 -3.12 -1.97
C ARG A 175 -2.27 -2.85 -3.07
N ASP A 176 -1.81 -3.93 -3.69
CA ASP A 176 -1.09 -3.88 -4.96
C ASP A 176 -2.08 -3.98 -6.11
N ASP A 177 -1.86 -3.25 -7.20
CA ASP A 177 -2.66 -3.26 -8.43
C ASP A 177 -1.75 -3.25 -9.66
N VAL A 178 -2.34 -3.49 -10.83
CA VAL A 178 -1.65 -3.50 -12.13
C VAL A 178 -2.05 -2.26 -12.90
N PHE A 179 -1.11 -1.35 -13.07
CA PHE A 179 -1.31 -0.08 -13.75
C PHE A 179 -0.84 -0.17 -15.20
N MET A 180 -1.73 0.16 -16.13
CA MET A 180 -1.45 0.27 -17.56
C MET A 180 -1.22 1.73 -17.91
N VAL A 181 -0.14 2.06 -18.63
CA VAL A 181 0.18 3.44 -19.04
C VAL A 181 -0.44 3.71 -20.42
N PHE A 182 -1.37 4.67 -20.47
CA PHE A 182 -2.17 5.01 -21.65
C PHE A 182 -1.34 5.73 -22.73
N ASP A 183 -0.37 6.53 -22.30
CA ASP A 183 0.58 7.24 -23.16
C ASP A 183 2.01 7.04 -22.63
N ILE A 184 2.70 6.06 -23.22
CA ILE A 184 4.03 5.61 -22.80
C ILE A 184 5.08 6.57 -23.33
N ALA A 185 5.93 7.09 -22.43
CA ALA A 185 6.96 8.04 -22.81
C ALA A 185 8.06 7.36 -23.66
N THR A 186 8.38 7.97 -24.79
CA THR A 186 9.47 7.56 -25.69
C THR A 186 10.55 8.63 -25.76
N ASP A 187 11.75 8.27 -26.22
CA ASP A 187 12.80 9.23 -26.54
C ASP A 187 12.46 10.03 -27.82
N GLU A 188 13.33 10.97 -28.20
CA GLU A 188 13.15 11.81 -29.40
C GLU A 188 13.04 11.03 -30.72
N ASN A 189 13.45 9.77 -30.73
CA ASN A 189 13.39 8.88 -31.88
C ASN A 189 12.22 7.88 -31.78
N GLY A 190 11.35 8.01 -30.77
CA GLY A 190 10.23 7.11 -30.53
C GLY A 190 10.60 5.79 -29.86
N ASN A 191 11.83 5.63 -29.36
CA ASN A 191 12.25 4.39 -28.70
C ASN A 191 11.89 4.40 -27.22
N ASN A 192 11.61 3.21 -26.69
CA ASN A 192 11.48 2.97 -25.27
C ASN A 192 11.95 1.55 -24.93
N PRO A 193 12.71 1.34 -23.84
CA PRO A 193 13.36 0.06 -23.54
C PRO A 193 12.40 -1.06 -23.11
N TYR A 194 11.13 -0.75 -22.82
CA TYR A 194 10.14 -1.66 -22.25
C TYR A 194 9.04 -2.09 -23.24
N ILE A 195 9.01 -1.55 -24.46
CA ILE A 195 7.94 -1.78 -25.46
C ILE A 195 8.41 -2.46 -26.76
N GLY A 196 9.62 -3.04 -26.74
CA GLY A 196 10.17 -3.74 -27.90
C GLY A 196 10.46 -2.82 -29.09
N SER A 197 9.91 -3.14 -30.27
CA SER A 197 10.07 -2.37 -31.51
C SER A 197 9.43 -0.97 -31.48
N GLY A 198 8.53 -0.70 -30.52
CA GLY A 198 7.74 0.53 -30.50
C GLY A 198 6.62 0.58 -31.56
N GLN A 199 6.35 -0.54 -32.23
CA GLN A 199 5.33 -0.68 -33.28
C GLN A 199 4.48 -1.92 -33.02
N LEU A 200 3.26 -1.94 -33.55
CA LEU A 200 2.41 -3.14 -33.52
C LEU A 200 2.82 -4.11 -34.63
N ASP A 201 3.90 -4.85 -34.40
CA ASP A 201 4.53 -5.74 -35.37
C ASP A 201 4.86 -7.14 -34.81
N GLY A 202 4.28 -7.48 -33.65
CA GLY A 202 4.54 -8.71 -32.90
C GLY A 202 5.84 -8.71 -32.09
N ASN A 203 6.76 -7.76 -32.33
CA ASN A 203 8.00 -7.60 -31.57
C ASN A 203 8.00 -6.37 -30.67
N GLY A 204 6.89 -5.65 -30.59
CA GLY A 204 6.71 -4.49 -29.74
C GLY A 204 5.24 -4.10 -29.60
N ILE A 205 5.03 -2.92 -29.01
CA ILE A 205 3.76 -2.22 -28.98
C ILE A 205 3.97 -0.71 -29.25
N PRO A 206 3.01 -0.02 -29.87
CA PRO A 206 3.05 1.44 -29.99
C PRO A 206 2.88 2.11 -28.61
N ALA A 207 3.35 3.35 -28.47
CA ALA A 207 3.32 4.08 -27.20
C ALA A 207 1.90 4.28 -26.61
N ASN A 208 0.87 4.26 -27.45
CA ASN A 208 -0.53 4.40 -27.07
C ASN A 208 -1.28 3.05 -27.03
N PHE A 209 -0.58 1.91 -26.91
CA PHE A 209 -1.18 0.57 -26.95
C PHE A 209 -2.40 0.41 -26.02
N PHE A 210 -2.30 0.94 -24.80
CA PHE A 210 -3.34 0.85 -23.78
C PHE A 210 -4.41 1.95 -23.87
N SER A 211 -4.36 2.83 -24.88
CA SER A 211 -5.48 3.75 -25.16
C SER A 211 -6.72 3.01 -25.67
N ASP A 212 -6.53 1.84 -26.28
CA ASP A 212 -7.62 0.94 -26.66
C ASP A 212 -8.22 0.26 -25.42
N ILE A 213 -9.52 0.47 -25.21
CA ILE A 213 -10.26 -0.10 -24.08
C ILE A 213 -10.32 -1.63 -24.14
N HIS A 214 -10.34 -2.22 -25.34
CA HIS A 214 -10.40 -3.66 -25.50
C HIS A 214 -9.13 -4.34 -24.99
N VAL A 215 -7.95 -3.71 -25.17
CA VAL A 215 -6.70 -4.19 -24.55
C VAL A 215 -6.83 -4.17 -23.02
N ARG A 216 -7.35 -3.10 -22.45
CA ARG A 216 -7.46 -2.95 -20.99
C ARG A 216 -8.47 -3.92 -20.36
N LYS A 217 -9.61 -4.14 -21.03
CA LYS A 217 -10.59 -5.15 -20.63
C LYS A 217 -10.03 -6.56 -20.74
N ALA A 218 -9.34 -6.88 -21.85
CA ALA A 218 -8.67 -8.14 -21.99
C ALA A 218 -7.72 -8.40 -20.81
N MET A 219 -6.83 -7.45 -20.49
CA MET A 219 -5.92 -7.57 -19.34
C MET A 219 -6.66 -7.86 -18.01
N ASN A 220 -7.86 -7.31 -17.79
CA ASN A 220 -8.66 -7.63 -16.61
C ASN A 220 -9.20 -9.08 -16.62
N TYR A 221 -9.65 -9.57 -17.77
CA TYR A 221 -10.16 -10.95 -17.93
C TYR A 221 -9.05 -12.01 -17.95
N CYS A 222 -7.85 -11.67 -18.42
CA CYS A 222 -6.74 -12.63 -18.52
C CYS A 222 -6.06 -12.91 -17.17
N PHE A 223 -6.38 -12.17 -16.10
CA PHE A 223 -5.73 -12.34 -14.80
C PHE A 223 -6.51 -13.33 -13.92
N ASP A 224 -5.82 -14.38 -13.45
CA ASP A 224 -6.42 -15.39 -12.58
C ASP A 224 -6.37 -14.94 -11.12
N TYR A 225 -7.47 -14.31 -10.68
CA TYR A 225 -7.59 -13.75 -9.34
C TYR A 225 -7.66 -14.82 -8.24
N ASP A 226 -8.28 -15.96 -8.52
CA ASP A 226 -8.43 -17.05 -7.56
C ASP A 226 -7.10 -17.79 -7.37
N LEU A 227 -6.40 -18.11 -8.47
CA LEU A 227 -5.06 -18.68 -8.40
C LEU A 227 -4.10 -17.77 -7.62
N PHE A 228 -4.13 -16.46 -7.90
CA PHE A 228 -3.30 -15.51 -7.17
C PHE A 228 -3.65 -15.50 -5.67
N ASN A 229 -4.94 -15.54 -5.33
CA ASN A 229 -5.36 -15.58 -3.93
C ASN A 229 -4.89 -16.85 -3.23
N GLU A 230 -5.07 -18.01 -3.86
CA GLU A 230 -4.71 -19.32 -3.32
C GLU A 230 -3.19 -19.48 -3.15
N GLU A 231 -2.42 -19.19 -4.20
CA GLU A 231 -0.97 -19.47 -4.23
C GLU A 231 -0.14 -18.38 -3.54
N VAL A 232 -0.56 -17.12 -3.59
CA VAL A 232 0.22 -15.99 -3.06
C VAL A 232 -0.28 -15.50 -1.71
N TYR A 233 -1.60 -15.47 -1.53
CA TYR A 233 -2.24 -14.99 -0.30
C TYR A 233 -2.80 -16.12 0.57
N LEU A 234 -2.61 -17.39 0.20
CA LEU A 234 -3.07 -18.56 0.97
C LEU A 234 -4.60 -18.53 1.21
N GLY A 235 -5.36 -18.00 0.26
CA GLY A 235 -6.81 -17.81 0.34
C GLY A 235 -7.27 -16.67 1.25
N LYS A 236 -6.35 -15.82 1.74
CA LYS A 236 -6.62 -14.77 2.73
C LYS A 236 -6.77 -13.36 2.13
N GLY A 237 -6.81 -13.26 0.80
CA GLY A 237 -7.14 -12.04 0.07
C GLY A 237 -8.63 -11.88 -0.14
N VAL A 238 -9.07 -10.63 -0.22
CA VAL A 238 -10.45 -10.24 -0.53
C VAL A 238 -10.46 -9.49 -1.85
N ARG A 239 -11.38 -9.83 -2.75
CA ARG A 239 -11.59 -9.14 -4.04
C ARG A 239 -12.10 -7.71 -3.80
N ASN A 240 -11.66 -6.78 -4.64
CA ASN A 240 -12.15 -5.39 -4.65
C ASN A 240 -12.65 -5.03 -6.04
N ASN A 241 -13.66 -4.15 -6.12
CA ASN A 241 -14.28 -3.70 -7.37
C ASN A 241 -13.82 -2.30 -7.83
N GLY A 242 -12.86 -1.72 -7.13
CA GLY A 242 -12.35 -0.40 -7.47
C GLY A 242 -11.35 0.09 -6.44
N PRO A 243 -11.02 1.39 -6.44
CA PRO A 243 -10.02 1.95 -5.55
C PRO A 243 -10.37 1.84 -4.06
N ILE A 244 -11.65 1.87 -3.68
CA ILE A 244 -12.02 1.85 -2.26
C ILE A 244 -11.87 0.45 -1.69
N ILE A 245 -11.20 0.35 -0.53
CA ILE A 245 -10.90 -0.92 0.14
C ILE A 245 -12.03 -1.37 1.08
N LEU A 246 -12.11 -2.67 1.36
CA LEU A 246 -13.01 -3.25 2.35
C LEU A 246 -12.84 -2.55 3.71
N GLY A 247 -13.97 -2.27 4.37
CA GLY A 247 -14.02 -1.60 5.67
C GLY A 247 -13.99 -0.07 5.58
N MET A 248 -13.79 0.49 4.39
CA MET A 248 -13.83 1.93 4.14
C MET A 248 -15.23 2.37 3.67
N LEU A 249 -15.65 3.57 4.07
CA LEU A 249 -16.88 4.18 3.57
C LEU A 249 -16.83 4.29 2.03
N GLY A 250 -17.91 3.89 1.36
CA GLY A 250 -17.95 3.85 -0.10
C GLY A 250 -17.45 2.55 -0.72
N TYR A 251 -16.94 1.59 0.05
CA TYR A 251 -16.76 0.22 -0.46
C TYR A 251 -18.12 -0.40 -0.78
N ASN A 252 -18.31 -0.85 -2.02
CA ASN A 252 -19.55 -1.51 -2.44
C ASN A 252 -19.32 -3.02 -2.49
N PRO A 253 -19.91 -3.87 -1.64
CA PRO A 253 -19.74 -5.32 -1.80
C PRO A 253 -20.40 -5.88 -3.08
N ASP A 254 -21.38 -5.15 -3.65
CA ASP A 254 -22.18 -5.59 -4.80
C ASP A 254 -21.78 -4.90 -6.12
N GLY A 255 -20.70 -4.11 -6.12
CA GLY A 255 -20.25 -3.40 -7.32
C GLY A 255 -19.56 -4.34 -8.31
N ALA A 256 -19.64 -3.99 -9.60
CA ALA A 256 -19.14 -4.83 -10.69
C ALA A 256 -17.64 -5.12 -10.59
N MET A 257 -17.26 -6.37 -10.90
CA MET A 257 -15.87 -6.82 -10.97
C MET A 257 -15.65 -7.55 -12.28
N TYR A 258 -14.43 -7.46 -12.81
CA TYR A 258 -13.97 -8.39 -13.83
C TYR A 258 -13.66 -9.73 -13.19
N GLU A 259 -14.03 -10.82 -13.85
CA GLU A 259 -13.70 -12.19 -13.44
C GLU A 259 -12.65 -12.78 -14.36
N TYR A 260 -11.96 -13.82 -13.89
CA TYR A 260 -11.03 -14.55 -14.74
C TYR A 260 -11.78 -15.34 -15.81
N ASP A 261 -11.56 -15.00 -17.07
CA ASP A 261 -12.21 -15.65 -18.21
C ASP A 261 -11.32 -15.53 -19.46
N LEU A 262 -10.64 -16.62 -19.85
CA LEU A 262 -9.75 -16.63 -21.00
C LEU A 262 -10.49 -16.48 -22.34
N ASP A 263 -11.75 -16.89 -22.42
CA ASP A 263 -12.54 -16.74 -23.64
C ASP A 263 -12.93 -15.26 -23.80
N ALA A 264 -13.38 -14.59 -22.73
CA ALA A 264 -13.64 -13.15 -22.74
C ALA A 264 -12.36 -12.34 -23.00
N CYS A 265 -11.22 -12.74 -22.41
CA CYS A 265 -9.91 -12.17 -22.69
C CYS A 265 -9.55 -12.26 -24.19
N ALA A 266 -9.78 -13.42 -24.83
CA ALA A 266 -9.55 -13.61 -26.26
C ALA A 266 -10.50 -12.75 -27.12
N ASP A 267 -11.78 -12.68 -26.76
CA ASP A 267 -12.81 -11.90 -27.47
C ASP A 267 -12.53 -10.39 -27.42
N GLU A 268 -12.02 -9.88 -26.29
CA GLU A 268 -11.59 -8.49 -26.16
C GLU A 268 -10.35 -8.22 -27.03
N PHE A 269 -9.32 -9.08 -26.98
CA PHE A 269 -8.17 -8.92 -27.87
C PHE A 269 -8.51 -9.06 -29.37
N ALA A 270 -9.55 -9.81 -29.73
CA ALA A 270 -10.02 -9.93 -31.10
C ALA A 270 -10.69 -8.64 -31.64
N GLN A 271 -11.12 -7.74 -30.76
CA GLN A 271 -11.68 -6.43 -31.12
C GLN A 271 -10.63 -5.32 -31.07
N ALA A 272 -9.59 -5.49 -30.25
CA ALA A 272 -8.55 -4.50 -30.06
C ALA A 272 -7.75 -4.22 -31.35
N TRP A 273 -7.34 -2.96 -31.50
CA TRP A 273 -6.54 -2.44 -32.61
C TRP A 273 -7.15 -2.78 -33.98
N ASP A 274 -8.46 -2.55 -34.12
CA ASP A 274 -9.25 -2.88 -35.32
C ASP A 274 -9.20 -4.37 -35.70
N GLY A 275 -8.99 -5.24 -34.70
CA GLY A 275 -9.01 -6.69 -34.81
C GLY A 275 -7.72 -7.33 -35.35
N VAL A 276 -6.60 -6.61 -35.37
CA VAL A 276 -5.33 -7.12 -35.93
C VAL A 276 -4.50 -7.92 -34.93
N LEU A 277 -4.79 -7.82 -33.62
CA LEU A 277 -3.97 -8.46 -32.58
C LEU A 277 -3.87 -9.97 -32.71
N PRO A 278 -4.93 -10.75 -32.98
CA PRO A 278 -4.82 -12.20 -33.05
C PRO A 278 -3.80 -12.71 -34.09
N GLU A 279 -3.57 -11.93 -35.15
CA GLU A 279 -2.63 -12.26 -36.23
C GLU A 279 -1.24 -11.67 -35.98
N THR A 280 -1.17 -10.48 -35.39
CA THR A 280 0.08 -9.71 -35.24
C THR A 280 0.81 -10.03 -33.94
N GLY A 281 0.06 -10.21 -32.85
CA GLY A 281 0.59 -10.32 -31.50
C GLY A 281 1.16 -9.01 -30.94
N PHE A 282 1.86 -9.13 -29.82
CA PHE A 282 2.54 -8.02 -29.16
C PHE A 282 3.68 -8.53 -28.29
N ARG A 283 4.66 -7.64 -28.03
CA ARG A 283 5.70 -7.88 -27.03
C ARG A 283 6.00 -6.64 -26.19
N PHE A 284 5.98 -6.77 -24.87
CA PHE A 284 6.38 -5.70 -23.95
C PHE A 284 6.80 -6.25 -22.57
N GLN A 285 7.25 -5.37 -21.68
CA GLN A 285 7.71 -5.74 -20.34
C GLN A 285 6.75 -5.29 -19.24
N ILE A 286 6.45 -6.17 -18.29
CA ILE A 286 5.74 -5.84 -17.05
C ILE A 286 6.79 -5.65 -15.95
N ALA A 287 6.81 -4.48 -15.30
CA ALA A 287 7.80 -4.21 -14.26
C ALA A 287 7.23 -4.29 -12.84
N PHE A 288 8.10 -4.70 -11.92
CA PHE A 288 7.88 -4.64 -10.48
C PHE A 288 9.18 -4.22 -9.76
N ASN A 289 9.11 -3.89 -8.47
CA ASN A 289 10.32 -3.64 -7.69
C ASN A 289 10.94 -4.95 -7.18
N THR A 290 12.25 -5.10 -7.36
CA THR A 290 12.99 -6.29 -6.90
C THR A 290 12.76 -6.54 -5.41
N GLY A 291 12.63 -7.83 -5.04
CA GLY A 291 12.40 -8.26 -3.66
C GLY A 291 10.93 -8.47 -3.30
N SER A 292 9.98 -8.06 -4.16
CA SER A 292 8.56 -8.41 -3.99
C SER A 292 8.20 -9.66 -4.77
N THR A 293 8.14 -10.81 -4.09
CA THR A 293 7.71 -12.07 -4.70
C THR A 293 6.24 -12.03 -5.14
N SER A 294 5.38 -11.40 -4.35
CA SER A 294 3.96 -11.24 -4.70
C SER A 294 3.77 -10.47 -6.01
N ARG A 295 4.46 -9.34 -6.19
CA ARG A 295 4.38 -8.57 -7.44
C ARG A 295 5.01 -9.28 -8.64
N GLN A 296 6.03 -10.11 -8.40
CA GLN A 296 6.60 -10.97 -9.43
C GLN A 296 5.57 -12.00 -9.91
N SER A 297 4.87 -12.68 -8.98
CA SER A 297 3.84 -13.67 -9.31
C SER A 297 2.69 -13.09 -10.12
N VAL A 298 2.30 -11.83 -9.85
CA VAL A 298 1.30 -11.13 -10.70
C VAL A 298 1.77 -11.09 -12.16
N GLY A 299 3.03 -10.71 -12.40
CA GLY A 299 3.60 -10.70 -13.74
C GLY A 299 3.65 -12.09 -14.38
N GLU A 300 4.07 -13.10 -13.62
CA GLU A 300 4.17 -14.49 -14.10
C GLU A 300 2.79 -15.08 -14.48
N ILE A 301 1.73 -14.74 -13.74
CA ILE A 301 0.35 -15.10 -14.09
C ILE A 301 -0.04 -14.49 -15.44
N PHE A 302 0.22 -13.20 -15.65
CA PHE A 302 0.00 -12.58 -16.97
C PHE A 302 0.81 -13.25 -18.07
N GLN A 303 2.09 -13.53 -17.81
CA GLN A 303 2.97 -14.17 -18.77
C GLN A 303 2.41 -15.54 -19.22
N ALA A 304 1.94 -16.35 -18.27
CA ALA A 304 1.35 -17.65 -18.57
C ALA A 304 0.01 -17.53 -19.31
N ASN A 305 -0.90 -16.68 -18.82
CA ASN A 305 -2.26 -16.59 -19.33
C ASN A 305 -2.35 -15.88 -20.68
N LEU A 306 -1.55 -14.84 -20.93
CA LEU A 306 -1.51 -14.20 -22.24
C LEU A 306 -0.98 -15.17 -23.31
N ALA A 307 0.08 -15.91 -23.01
CA ALA A 307 0.66 -16.89 -23.93
C ALA A 307 -0.27 -18.09 -24.18
N SER A 308 -1.14 -18.44 -23.23
CA SER A 308 -2.12 -19.53 -23.41
C SER A 308 -3.30 -19.11 -24.30
N VAL A 309 -3.67 -17.83 -24.29
CA VAL A 309 -4.68 -17.24 -25.18
C VAL A 309 -4.17 -17.20 -26.62
N ASN A 310 -2.92 -16.74 -26.81
CA ASN A 310 -2.26 -16.74 -28.11
C ASN A 310 -0.73 -16.74 -27.92
N GLU A 311 -0.02 -17.64 -28.61
CA GLU A 311 1.45 -17.75 -28.50
C GLU A 311 2.21 -16.47 -28.95
N LEU A 312 1.52 -15.60 -29.69
CA LEU A 312 2.02 -14.30 -30.14
C LEU A 312 1.87 -13.18 -29.08
N TYR A 313 1.18 -13.43 -27.96
CA TYR A 313 0.99 -12.47 -26.87
C TYR A 313 2.09 -12.67 -25.83
N GLN A 314 3.22 -11.99 -26.01
CA GLN A 314 4.41 -12.21 -25.20
C GLN A 314 4.66 -11.05 -24.24
N VAL A 315 4.81 -11.36 -22.96
CA VAL A 315 5.24 -10.37 -21.96
C VAL A 315 6.46 -10.88 -21.19
N GLU A 316 7.37 -9.98 -20.86
CA GLU A 316 8.56 -10.26 -20.05
C GLU A 316 8.46 -9.58 -18.70
N ILE A 317 8.86 -10.28 -17.63
CA ILE A 317 8.76 -9.73 -16.28
C ILE A 317 10.11 -9.17 -15.87
N VAL A 318 10.14 -7.89 -15.50
CA VAL A 318 11.38 -7.17 -15.15
C VAL A 318 11.34 -6.63 -13.72
N GLY A 319 12.25 -7.11 -12.90
CA GLY A 319 12.49 -6.57 -11.56
C GLY A 319 13.45 -5.38 -11.61
N LEU A 320 13.04 -4.23 -11.08
CA LEU A 320 13.88 -3.02 -10.99
C LEU A 320 14.19 -2.65 -9.53
N PRO A 321 15.41 -2.21 -9.19
CA PRO A 321 15.69 -1.61 -7.88
C PRO A 321 14.75 -0.43 -7.61
N TRP A 322 14.27 -0.28 -6.37
CA TRP A 322 13.23 0.70 -6.02
C TRP A 322 13.45 2.13 -6.54
N PRO A 323 14.66 2.74 -6.42
CA PRO A 323 14.88 4.09 -6.96
C PRO A 323 14.74 4.17 -8.48
N THR A 324 15.20 3.13 -9.20
CA THR A 324 15.07 3.04 -10.66
C THR A 324 13.62 2.79 -11.07
N PHE A 325 12.93 1.89 -10.38
CA PHE A 325 11.51 1.62 -10.57
C PHE A 325 10.67 2.90 -10.47
N LEU A 326 10.84 3.67 -9.38
CA LEU A 326 10.09 4.91 -9.18
C LEU A 326 10.41 5.98 -10.22
N ARG A 327 11.68 6.12 -10.65
CA ARG A 327 12.04 7.06 -11.71
C ARG A 327 11.38 6.71 -13.03
N ALA A 328 11.46 5.45 -13.46
CA ALA A 328 10.86 4.99 -14.71
C ALA A 328 9.32 5.07 -14.68
N PHE A 329 8.69 4.77 -13.53
CA PHE A 329 7.25 4.91 -13.34
C PHE A 329 6.81 6.38 -13.42
N ARG A 330 7.47 7.30 -12.70
CA ARG A 330 7.17 8.73 -12.77
C ARG A 330 7.40 9.32 -14.15
N ALA A 331 8.39 8.80 -14.88
CA ALA A 331 8.68 9.18 -16.25
C ALA A 331 7.72 8.54 -17.27
N ARG A 332 6.78 7.69 -16.84
CA ARG A 332 5.79 7.00 -17.69
C ARG A 332 6.43 6.09 -18.75
N GLN A 333 7.60 5.53 -18.46
CA GLN A 333 8.34 4.70 -19.41
C GLN A 333 7.90 3.24 -19.42
N ILE A 334 7.38 2.73 -18.31
CA ILE A 334 7.04 1.31 -18.19
C ILE A 334 5.59 1.12 -18.66
N PRO A 335 5.29 0.21 -19.61
CA PRO A 335 3.94 0.03 -20.16
C PRO A 335 2.95 -0.54 -19.14
N VAL A 336 3.38 -1.54 -18.36
CA VAL A 336 2.56 -2.18 -17.33
C VAL A 336 3.37 -2.34 -16.05
N ILE A 337 2.77 -1.94 -14.93
CA ILE A 337 3.46 -1.77 -13.66
C ILE A 337 2.67 -2.46 -12.56
N VAL A 338 3.33 -3.34 -11.82
CA VAL A 338 2.77 -3.89 -10.58
C VAL A 338 3.30 -3.06 -9.41
N SER A 339 2.42 -2.33 -8.76
CA SER A 339 2.77 -1.46 -7.63
C SER A 339 1.60 -1.41 -6.65
N GLY A 340 1.74 -0.72 -5.53
CA GLY A 340 0.65 -0.63 -4.58
C GLY A 340 0.70 0.59 -3.71
N TRP A 341 -0.42 0.79 -3.04
CA TRP A 341 -0.69 1.89 -2.15
C TRP A 341 -0.86 1.34 -0.74
N ILE A 342 -0.30 2.05 0.23
CA ILE A 342 -0.65 1.92 1.63
C ILE A 342 -1.32 3.22 2.03
N GLU A 343 -2.42 3.12 2.75
CA GLU A 343 -3.18 4.29 3.13
C GLU A 343 -2.39 5.25 4.05
N ASP A 344 -2.40 6.53 3.70
CA ASP A 344 -1.75 7.62 4.44
C ASP A 344 -2.68 8.27 5.46
N ILE A 345 -3.98 8.29 5.16
CA ILE A 345 -5.07 8.89 5.92
C ILE A 345 -6.25 7.94 5.84
N HIS A 346 -6.83 7.56 6.99
CA HIS A 346 -7.97 6.62 7.05
C HIS A 346 -9.29 7.29 6.64
N ASP A 347 -9.38 7.64 5.35
CA ASP A 347 -10.52 8.31 4.73
C ASP A 347 -10.60 7.89 3.24
N PRO A 348 -11.81 7.67 2.66
CA PRO A 348 -11.94 7.19 1.29
C PRO A 348 -11.27 8.08 0.23
N HIS A 349 -11.07 9.37 0.53
CA HIS A 349 -10.34 10.29 -0.34
C HIS A 349 -8.90 9.82 -0.59
N ASN A 350 -8.26 9.16 0.38
CA ASN A 350 -6.90 8.63 0.24
C ASN A 350 -6.81 7.40 -0.67
N TRP A 351 -7.94 6.90 -1.15
CA TRP A 351 -8.03 5.85 -2.16
C TRP A 351 -8.59 6.40 -3.48
N ALA A 352 -9.66 7.19 -3.41
CA ALA A 352 -10.24 7.80 -4.61
C ALA A 352 -9.25 8.73 -5.32
N GLN A 353 -8.62 9.66 -4.60
CA GLN A 353 -7.78 10.70 -5.22
C GLN A 353 -6.51 10.11 -5.87
N PRO A 354 -5.68 9.31 -5.20
CA PRO A 354 -4.43 8.84 -5.80
C PRO A 354 -4.65 7.97 -7.03
N PHE A 355 -5.72 7.19 -7.06
CA PHE A 355 -6.01 6.25 -8.14
C PHE A 355 -6.67 6.89 -9.36
N THR A 356 -7.43 7.98 -9.18
CA THR A 356 -8.29 8.51 -10.26
C THR A 356 -7.90 9.90 -10.79
N VAL A 357 -7.29 10.75 -9.97
CA VAL A 357 -6.87 12.11 -10.37
C VAL A 357 -5.45 12.49 -9.92
N GLY A 358 -4.85 11.66 -9.05
CA GLY A 358 -3.57 11.94 -8.39
C GLY A 358 -2.42 11.06 -8.86
N THR A 359 -1.76 10.43 -7.90
CA THR A 359 -0.50 9.71 -8.08
C THR A 359 -0.49 8.73 -9.26
N TYR A 360 -1.44 7.79 -9.30
CA TYR A 360 -1.51 6.76 -10.34
C TYR A 360 -2.12 7.29 -11.61
N ALA A 361 -3.13 8.16 -11.53
CA ALA A 361 -3.70 8.80 -12.71
C ALA A 361 -2.64 9.53 -13.55
N GLY A 362 -1.78 10.33 -12.89
CA GLY A 362 -0.67 11.01 -13.55
C GLY A 362 0.41 10.06 -14.08
N ARG A 363 0.71 8.98 -13.34
CA ARG A 363 1.72 7.99 -13.76
C ARG A 363 1.23 7.05 -14.87
N GLN A 364 -0.09 6.87 -15.01
CA GLN A 364 -0.71 6.14 -16.11
C GLN A 364 -0.96 7.03 -17.33
N ALA A 365 -0.75 8.35 -17.21
CA ALA A 365 -1.12 9.31 -18.24
C ALA A 365 -2.60 9.21 -18.62
N LEU A 366 -3.50 9.10 -17.64
CA LEU A 366 -4.93 9.03 -17.91
C LEU A 366 -5.37 10.22 -18.77
N PRO A 367 -6.28 10.01 -19.76
CA PRO A 367 -6.83 11.09 -20.56
C PRO A 367 -7.45 12.19 -19.70
N GLN A 368 -7.24 13.45 -20.07
CA GLN A 368 -7.66 14.59 -19.24
C GLN A 368 -9.19 14.64 -19.06
N ASP A 369 -9.96 14.27 -20.07
CA ASP A 369 -11.42 14.18 -20.01
C ASP A 369 -11.90 13.12 -19.02
N LEU A 370 -11.18 12.00 -18.90
CA LEU A 370 -11.45 10.98 -17.89
C LEU A 370 -11.05 11.48 -16.49
N VAL A 371 -9.90 12.14 -16.36
CA VAL A 371 -9.47 12.77 -15.10
C VAL A 371 -10.48 13.82 -14.63
N ASP A 372 -11.04 14.62 -15.55
CA ASP A 372 -12.03 15.64 -15.23
C ASP A 372 -13.33 15.00 -14.68
N GLN A 373 -13.81 13.91 -15.30
CA GLN A 373 -14.97 13.14 -14.79
C GLN A 373 -14.72 12.59 -13.38
N PHE A 374 -13.53 12.02 -13.13
CA PHE A 374 -13.17 11.57 -11.79
C PHE A 374 -13.04 12.75 -10.81
N GLN A 375 -12.51 13.88 -11.25
CA GLN A 375 -12.32 15.06 -10.41
C GLN A 375 -13.66 15.61 -9.91
N GLU A 376 -14.72 15.57 -10.74
CA GLU A 376 -16.07 15.92 -10.30
C GLU A 376 -16.54 15.05 -9.14
N LEU A 377 -16.38 13.72 -9.25
CA LEU A 377 -16.79 12.75 -8.22
C LEU A 377 -15.92 12.84 -6.96
N VAL A 378 -14.61 12.98 -7.11
CA VAL A 378 -13.68 13.16 -5.97
C VAL A 378 -14.01 14.44 -5.20
N THR A 379 -14.29 15.53 -5.90
CA THR A 379 -14.66 16.82 -5.29
C THR A 379 -16.01 16.71 -4.58
N ALA A 380 -17.02 16.11 -5.24
CA ALA A 380 -18.32 15.88 -4.64
C ALA A 380 -18.22 15.02 -3.36
N GLY A 381 -17.39 13.97 -3.38
CA GLY A 381 -17.19 13.10 -2.22
C GLY A 381 -16.57 13.83 -1.02
N VAL A 382 -15.69 14.81 -1.26
CA VAL A 382 -15.11 15.65 -0.19
C VAL A 382 -16.11 16.66 0.37
N LEU A 383 -17.03 17.17 -0.48
CA LEU A 383 -18.01 18.20 -0.13
C LEU A 383 -19.36 17.65 0.36
N ALA A 384 -19.57 16.34 0.28
CA ALA A 384 -20.83 15.68 0.64
C ALA A 384 -21.29 16.05 2.05
N ALA A 385 -22.59 16.31 2.22
CA ALA A 385 -23.16 16.79 3.47
C ALA A 385 -23.42 15.66 4.49
N SER A 386 -23.40 14.41 4.05
CA SER A 386 -23.62 13.23 4.92
C SER A 386 -22.80 12.01 4.48
N PRO A 387 -22.54 11.05 5.39
CA PRO A 387 -21.90 9.78 5.06
C PRO A 387 -22.60 9.00 3.95
N SER A 388 -23.94 8.97 3.91
CA SER A 388 -24.68 8.21 2.89
C SER A 388 -24.59 8.85 1.50
N GLU A 389 -24.62 10.19 1.42
CA GLU A 389 -24.41 10.90 0.15
C GLU A 389 -23.00 10.62 -0.38
N ARG A 390 -22.00 10.70 0.50
CA ARG A 390 -20.61 10.42 0.19
C ARG A 390 -20.39 9.00 -0.33
N GLU A 391 -21.05 8.02 0.29
CA GLU A 391 -21.02 6.62 -0.13
C GLU A 391 -21.55 6.44 -1.57
N GLN A 392 -22.70 7.02 -1.89
CA GLN A 392 -23.28 6.91 -3.24
C GLN A 392 -22.39 7.54 -4.31
N ILE A 393 -21.72 8.65 -4.00
CA ILE A 393 -20.75 9.28 -4.91
C ILE A 393 -19.56 8.33 -5.18
N TYR A 394 -19.05 7.66 -4.15
CA TYR A 394 -17.96 6.69 -4.34
C TYR A 394 -18.39 5.39 -5.03
N PHE A 395 -19.67 5.01 -4.95
CA PHE A 395 -20.20 3.93 -5.79
C PHE A 395 -20.17 4.31 -7.27
N GLN A 396 -20.56 5.55 -7.62
CA GLN A 396 -20.48 6.06 -8.99
C GLN A 396 -19.03 6.14 -9.49
N LEU A 397 -18.10 6.58 -8.64
CA LEU A 397 -16.67 6.63 -8.98
C LEU A 397 -16.10 5.24 -9.28
N GLN A 398 -16.46 4.23 -8.50
CA GLN A 398 -16.02 2.86 -8.74
C GLN A 398 -16.65 2.24 -9.98
N GLN A 399 -17.91 2.56 -10.28
CA GLN A 399 -18.55 2.14 -11.52
C GLN A 399 -17.83 2.72 -12.74
N LEU A 400 -17.54 4.03 -12.74
CA LEU A 400 -16.76 4.66 -13.83
C LEU A 400 -15.36 4.04 -13.96
N HIS A 401 -14.69 3.79 -12.83
CA HIS A 401 -13.39 3.12 -12.80
C HIS A 401 -13.43 1.71 -13.43
N HIS A 402 -14.47 0.94 -13.13
CA HIS A 402 -14.70 -0.39 -13.71
C HIS A 402 -14.96 -0.31 -15.22
N ASP A 403 -15.86 0.58 -15.64
CA ASP A 403 -16.30 0.68 -17.03
C ASP A 403 -15.18 1.13 -17.98
N GLU A 404 -14.30 2.01 -17.50
CA GLU A 404 -13.12 2.51 -18.22
C GLU A 404 -11.92 1.56 -18.19
N ALA A 405 -11.99 0.50 -17.36
CA ALA A 405 -10.98 -0.54 -17.20
C ALA A 405 -9.56 0.04 -16.97
N ILE A 406 -9.43 1.09 -16.16
CA ILE A 406 -8.17 1.86 -16.09
C ILE A 406 -6.98 1.06 -15.53
N GLN A 407 -7.25 -0.01 -14.77
CA GLN A 407 -6.25 -0.88 -14.15
C GLN A 407 -6.84 -2.26 -13.89
N VAL A 408 -5.99 -3.25 -13.59
CA VAL A 408 -6.45 -4.52 -13.01
C VAL A 408 -6.43 -4.39 -11.49
N THR A 409 -7.62 -4.40 -10.89
CA THR A 409 -7.79 -4.27 -9.44
C THR A 409 -7.59 -5.64 -8.80
N LEU A 410 -6.52 -5.77 -8.00
CA LEU A 410 -6.20 -7.03 -7.35
C LEU A 410 -6.91 -7.12 -5.99
N LEU A 411 -6.40 -7.98 -5.12
CA LEU A 411 -7.01 -8.32 -3.85
C LEU A 411 -6.37 -7.54 -2.71
N GLN A 412 -7.23 -7.04 -1.81
CA GLN A 412 -6.81 -6.58 -0.50
C GLN A 412 -6.47 -7.79 0.37
N ARG A 413 -5.18 -7.93 0.65
CA ARG A 413 -4.66 -9.02 1.48
C ARG A 413 -4.96 -8.75 2.95
N THR A 414 -5.47 -9.72 3.70
CA THR A 414 -5.44 -9.61 5.17
C THR A 414 -4.02 -9.76 5.71
N SER A 415 -3.75 -9.15 6.86
CA SER A 415 -2.46 -9.19 7.54
C SER A 415 -2.50 -10.14 8.73
N TYR A 416 -1.34 -10.39 9.32
CA TYR A 416 -1.20 -11.21 10.52
C TYR A 416 -0.04 -10.71 11.37
N ARG A 417 -0.03 -11.10 12.64
CA ARG A 417 1.06 -10.84 13.57
C ARG A 417 1.36 -12.09 14.38
N PHE A 418 2.62 -12.47 14.41
CA PHE A 418 3.14 -13.44 15.37
C PHE A 418 3.85 -12.66 16.49
N GLU A 419 3.51 -12.95 17.73
CA GLU A 419 4.17 -12.32 18.87
C GLU A 419 4.43 -13.33 19.99
N GLN A 420 5.42 -13.04 20.82
CA GLN A 420 5.67 -13.83 22.02
C GLN A 420 4.50 -13.70 23.01
N ARG A 421 4.10 -14.81 23.65
CA ARG A 421 2.98 -14.81 24.61
C ARG A 421 3.23 -14.00 25.89
N TRP A 422 4.49 -13.65 26.17
CA TRP A 422 4.83 -12.74 27.27
C TRP A 422 4.51 -11.28 26.94
N MET A 423 4.20 -10.94 25.68
CA MET A 423 3.66 -9.63 25.32
C MET A 423 2.19 -9.50 25.72
N GLN A 424 1.83 -8.34 26.26
CA GLN A 424 0.49 -8.00 26.70
C GLN A 424 0.05 -6.67 26.10
N ASP A 425 -1.27 -6.46 26.06
CA ASP A 425 -1.93 -5.18 25.72
C ASP A 425 -1.63 -4.65 24.30
N TRP A 426 -1.10 -5.50 23.42
CA TRP A 426 -1.14 -5.26 21.99
C TRP A 426 -2.59 -5.24 21.51
N PHE A 427 -2.92 -4.30 20.63
CA PHE A 427 -4.18 -4.28 19.91
C PHE A 427 -3.96 -3.77 18.50
N PHE A 428 -4.80 -4.25 17.57
CA PHE A 428 -4.71 -3.86 16.18
C PHE A 428 -5.26 -2.45 15.95
N ARG A 429 -4.56 -1.65 15.15
CA ARG A 429 -5.02 -0.34 14.71
C ARG A 429 -5.03 -0.28 13.19
N VAL A 430 -6.22 -0.24 12.62
CA VAL A 430 -6.43 -0.06 11.18
C VAL A 430 -5.88 1.31 10.77
N GLY A 431 -5.14 1.40 9.66
CA GLY A 431 -4.75 2.69 9.08
C GLY A 431 -3.57 3.40 9.77
N GLN A 432 -2.88 2.77 10.72
CA GLN A 432 -1.75 3.40 11.41
C GLN A 432 -0.39 2.85 10.98
N PHE A 433 0.54 3.75 10.70
CA PHE A 433 1.95 3.41 10.53
C PHE A 433 2.61 3.06 11.87
N GLY A 434 3.27 1.91 11.90
CA GLY A 434 4.10 1.48 13.03
C GLY A 434 3.34 1.00 14.27
N SER A 435 4.12 0.52 15.23
CA SER A 435 3.64 -0.08 16.48
C SER A 435 3.31 0.98 17.54
N TYR A 436 2.27 0.73 18.36
CA TYR A 436 1.96 1.58 19.52
C TYR A 436 2.67 1.12 20.77
N TYR A 437 3.99 1.27 20.83
CA TYR A 437 4.78 0.79 21.96
C TYR A 437 4.30 1.30 23.33
N TYR A 438 3.57 2.43 23.37
CA TYR A 438 3.06 2.98 24.62
C TYR A 438 1.96 2.14 25.26
N ALA A 439 1.19 1.41 24.45
CA ALA A 439 0.19 0.48 24.96
C ALA A 439 0.80 -0.84 25.43
N TYR A 440 2.00 -1.21 25.00
CA TYR A 440 2.52 -2.54 25.26
C TYR A 440 2.80 -2.77 26.75
N GLY A 441 2.66 -4.02 27.17
CA GLY A 441 3.01 -4.51 28.49
C GLY A 441 3.71 -5.86 28.41
N LEU A 442 4.32 -6.27 29.53
CA LEU A 442 4.97 -7.56 29.68
C LEU A 442 4.25 -8.38 30.74
N ALA A 443 4.14 -9.69 30.53
CA ALA A 443 3.64 -10.61 31.53
C ALA A 443 4.54 -10.55 32.78
N GLY A 444 3.96 -10.17 33.93
CA GLY A 444 4.71 -9.95 35.18
C GLY A 444 4.88 -8.47 35.56
N GLY A 445 4.59 -7.53 34.66
CA GLY A 445 4.52 -6.10 34.98
C GLY A 445 5.86 -5.37 35.11
N GLU A 446 6.98 -6.03 34.79
CA GLU A 446 8.32 -5.43 34.67
C GLU A 446 8.76 -5.38 33.20
#